data_AF-A0A1Z7YZW4-F1
#
_entry.id   AF-A0A1Z7YZW4-F1
#
_cell.length_a   1.000
_cell.length_b   1.000
_cell.length_c   1.000
_cell.angle_alpha   90.00
_cell.angle_beta   90.00
_cell.angle_gamma   90.00
#
_symmetry.space_group_name_H-M   'P 1'
#
loop_
_entity.id
_entity.type
_entity.pdbx_description
1 polymer ?
#
loop_
_entity_poly.entity_id
_entity_poly.type
_entity_poly.pdbx_seq_one_letter_code
_entity_poly.pdbx_strand_id
1 'polypeptide(L)'
;MVEITKSGFYSTIQDLGRYGFQSIGVPSSGVMDIQSANFANLLIGNSENDAVIEMTATGSTLLFHVDTTICITGADMSPLKNLVSLKNNTPTLIKSGDVISFGKRSGGFRCYLAVLGGFKTELVMNSRSMYNNVTAQHKLKKGDRLEVLKINSDRSYKNATLKFDTSLFNENYIDVFKGPEFDLLSESQQNLICSNEFTISDANNRMAYQLIQKISNELDAIITSLVLPGTVQLTPAGILIVLMRDCQTTGGYPRVLQLKESAINILAQKSTSQRFLFKLIG
;
A
#
# COMPACT_ATOMS: atom_id res chain seq x y z
N MET A 1 -24.39 5.86 -1.15
CA MET A 1 -23.43 5.44 -2.18
C MET A 1 -22.44 6.55 -2.48
N VAL A 2 -21.26 6.20 -2.97
CA VAL A 2 -20.18 7.11 -3.37
C VAL A 2 -19.89 6.87 -4.84
N GLU A 3 -19.87 7.92 -5.65
CA GLU A 3 -19.62 7.84 -7.09
C GLU A 3 -18.22 8.33 -7.44
N ILE A 4 -17.51 7.57 -8.28
CA ILE A 4 -16.20 7.96 -8.80
C ILE A 4 -16.41 8.86 -10.02
N THR A 5 -16.21 10.17 -9.88
CA THR A 5 -16.33 11.11 -11.00
C THR A 5 -15.01 11.27 -11.78
N LYS A 6 -13.88 11.02 -11.13
CA LYS A 6 -12.54 10.86 -11.72
C LYS A 6 -11.78 9.78 -10.95
N SER A 7 -11.12 8.85 -11.65
CA SER A 7 -10.44 7.70 -11.04
C SER A 7 -9.04 7.98 -10.48
N GLY A 8 -8.49 9.17 -10.72
CA GLY A 8 -7.07 9.44 -10.45
C GLY A 8 -6.15 8.59 -11.33
N PHE A 9 -4.90 8.41 -10.90
CA PHE A 9 -3.91 7.61 -11.64
C PHE A 9 -4.16 6.10 -11.49
N TYR A 10 -4.20 5.61 -10.25
CA TYR A 10 -4.51 4.21 -9.94
C TYR A 10 -5.18 4.14 -8.57
N SER A 11 -6.48 3.82 -8.56
CA SER A 11 -7.30 3.73 -7.35
C SER A 11 -7.95 2.36 -7.25
N THR A 12 -7.89 1.74 -6.08
CA THR A 12 -8.43 0.39 -5.84
C THR A 12 -9.12 0.30 -4.50
N ILE A 13 -10.09 -0.60 -4.36
CA ILE A 13 -10.61 -0.99 -3.05
C ILE A 13 -9.66 -2.00 -2.45
N GLN A 14 -9.26 -1.79 -1.20
CA GLN A 14 -8.34 -2.65 -0.47
C GLN A 14 -8.81 -2.83 0.98
N ASP A 15 -8.73 -4.04 1.49
CA ASP A 15 -8.75 -4.34 2.93
C ASP A 15 -7.38 -4.93 3.34
N LEU A 16 -7.31 -5.76 4.39
CA LEU A 16 -6.05 -6.41 4.77
C LEU A 16 -5.64 -7.53 3.82
N GLY A 17 -6.51 -7.93 2.89
CA GLY A 17 -6.23 -8.95 1.88
C GLY A 17 -6.89 -10.30 2.16
N ARG A 18 -6.56 -11.27 1.30
CA ARG A 18 -7.16 -12.61 1.19
C ARG A 18 -6.21 -13.69 1.68
N TYR A 19 -6.19 -13.90 2.99
CA TYR A 19 -5.37 -14.94 3.61
C TYR A 19 -5.98 -16.34 3.44
N GLY A 20 -5.12 -17.37 3.39
CA GLY A 20 -5.54 -18.78 3.31
C GLY A 20 -5.60 -19.38 1.89
N PHE A 21 -5.31 -18.60 0.84
CA PHE A 21 -5.40 -19.04 -0.56
C PHE A 21 -4.05 -19.11 -1.29
N GLN A 22 -2.93 -18.84 -0.61
CA GLN A 22 -1.60 -18.86 -1.23
C GLN A 22 -1.18 -20.25 -1.73
N SER A 23 -1.66 -21.32 -1.08
CA SER A 23 -1.40 -22.71 -1.48
C SER A 23 -1.96 -23.06 -2.85
N ILE A 24 -2.97 -22.32 -3.34
CA ILE A 24 -3.55 -22.47 -4.67
C ILE A 24 -3.10 -21.35 -5.63
N GLY A 25 -2.02 -20.64 -5.30
CA GLY A 25 -1.42 -19.62 -6.16
C GLY A 25 -2.05 -18.23 -6.10
N VAL A 26 -2.95 -17.97 -5.14
CA VAL A 26 -3.60 -16.66 -4.99
C VAL A 26 -2.79 -15.77 -4.03
N PRO A 27 -2.35 -14.57 -4.45
CA PRO A 27 -1.62 -13.67 -3.57
C PRO A 27 -2.54 -13.07 -2.51
N SER A 28 -1.97 -12.67 -1.37
CA SER A 28 -2.72 -12.05 -0.28
C SER A 28 -3.31 -10.69 -0.69
N SER A 29 -2.65 -9.93 -1.55
CA SER A 29 -3.01 -8.54 -1.86
C SER A 29 -3.14 -7.71 -0.58
N GLY A 30 -4.13 -6.82 -0.51
CA GLY A 30 -4.32 -5.90 0.61
C GLY A 30 -3.73 -4.51 0.36
N VAL A 31 -3.93 -3.63 1.32
CA VAL A 31 -3.32 -2.29 1.34
C VAL A 31 -1.78 -2.38 1.34
N MET A 32 -1.12 -1.53 0.55
CA MET A 32 0.35 -1.49 0.44
C MET A 32 1.03 -0.99 1.71
N ASP A 33 0.41 -0.02 2.37
CA ASP A 33 0.80 0.53 3.67
C ASP A 33 -0.35 0.28 4.67
N ILE A 34 -0.21 -0.81 5.42
CA ILE A 34 -1.19 -1.27 6.40
C ILE A 34 -1.35 -0.26 7.53
N GLN A 35 -0.26 0.40 7.95
CA GLN A 35 -0.31 1.36 9.06
C GLN A 35 -1.21 2.56 8.71
N SER A 36 -1.03 3.14 7.53
CA SER A 36 -1.87 4.27 7.11
C SER A 36 -3.35 3.87 6.94
N ALA A 37 -3.63 2.73 6.34
CA ALA A 37 -5.00 2.24 6.16
C ALA A 37 -5.71 1.95 7.50
N ASN A 38 -5.03 1.23 8.40
CA ASN A 38 -5.55 0.94 9.74
C ASN A 38 -5.80 2.23 10.51
N PHE A 39 -4.90 3.20 10.36
CA PHE A 39 -5.06 4.51 10.99
C PHE A 39 -6.30 5.26 10.50
N ALA A 40 -6.61 5.19 9.19
CA ALA A 40 -7.82 5.80 8.63
C ALA A 40 -9.09 5.18 9.22
N ASN A 41 -9.13 3.84 9.30
CA ASN A 41 -10.25 3.10 9.88
C ASN A 41 -10.42 3.41 11.37
N LEU A 42 -9.33 3.36 12.15
CA LEU A 42 -9.34 3.58 13.59
C LEU A 42 -9.90 4.96 13.96
N LEU A 43 -9.51 6.01 13.23
CA LEU A 43 -9.94 7.38 13.51
C LEU A 43 -11.46 7.59 13.37
N ILE A 44 -12.15 6.76 12.59
CA ILE A 44 -13.60 6.82 12.42
C ILE A 44 -14.32 5.65 13.10
N GLY A 45 -13.62 4.85 13.91
CA GLY A 45 -14.21 3.75 14.69
C GLY A 45 -14.62 2.54 13.85
N ASN A 46 -13.97 2.33 12.71
CA ASN A 46 -14.09 1.12 11.91
C ASN A 46 -13.24 -0.02 12.48
N SER A 47 -13.50 -1.24 12.00
CA SER A 47 -12.55 -2.34 12.13
C SER A 47 -11.32 -2.07 11.25
N GLU A 48 -10.14 -2.57 11.64
CA GLU A 48 -8.94 -2.49 10.80
C GLU A 48 -9.12 -3.14 9.42
N ASN A 49 -9.97 -4.17 9.31
CA ASN A 49 -10.24 -4.87 8.06
C ASN A 49 -11.39 -4.26 7.23
N ASP A 50 -11.97 -3.13 7.65
CA ASP A 50 -12.95 -2.44 6.82
C ASP A 50 -12.27 -1.89 5.56
N ALA A 51 -12.84 -2.16 4.39
CA ALA A 51 -12.22 -1.78 3.13
C ALA A 51 -12.14 -0.25 2.96
N VAL A 52 -11.01 0.20 2.43
CA VAL A 52 -10.68 1.59 2.10
C VAL A 52 -10.45 1.74 0.59
N ILE A 53 -10.44 2.98 0.10
CA ILE A 53 -9.87 3.27 -1.22
C ILE A 53 -8.37 3.55 -1.04
N GLU A 54 -7.51 2.74 -1.66
CA GLU A 54 -6.09 3.04 -1.84
C GLU A 54 -5.90 3.80 -3.16
N MET A 55 -5.29 4.98 -3.10
CA MET A 55 -5.00 5.85 -4.25
C MET A 55 -3.51 6.06 -4.39
N THR A 56 -3.00 5.86 -5.60
CA THR A 56 -1.56 5.98 -5.92
C THR A 56 -1.29 7.23 -6.75
N ALA A 57 -0.27 8.00 -6.38
CA ALA A 57 0.25 9.20 -7.08
C ALA A 57 -0.71 10.41 -7.19
N THR A 58 -1.97 10.20 -7.56
CA THR A 58 -3.02 11.22 -7.72
C THR A 58 -4.36 10.64 -7.31
N GLY A 59 -5.06 11.34 -6.41
CA GLY A 59 -6.32 10.88 -5.84
C GLY A 59 -7.51 10.93 -6.80
N SER A 60 -8.57 10.19 -6.45
CA SER A 60 -9.86 10.17 -7.15
C SER A 60 -10.73 11.36 -6.78
N THR A 61 -11.64 11.76 -7.66
CA THR A 61 -12.74 12.67 -7.29
C THR A 61 -13.99 11.85 -6.98
N LEU A 62 -14.56 12.06 -5.81
CA LEU A 62 -15.64 11.28 -5.23
C LEU A 62 -16.84 12.19 -4.98
N LEU A 63 -18.01 11.83 -5.51
CA LEU A 63 -19.29 12.47 -5.19
C LEU A 63 -20.06 11.60 -4.19
N PHE A 64 -20.43 12.15 -3.05
CA PHE A 64 -21.17 11.43 -2.02
C PHE A 64 -22.66 11.67 -2.19
N HIS A 65 -23.43 10.57 -2.24
CA HIS A 65 -24.90 10.61 -2.34
C HIS A 65 -25.57 10.24 -1.00
N VAL A 66 -24.80 10.24 0.09
CA VAL A 66 -25.25 9.90 1.44
C VAL A 66 -24.46 10.68 2.47
N ASP A 67 -25.09 10.91 3.62
CA ASP A 67 -24.40 11.41 4.82
C ASP A 67 -23.53 10.31 5.42
N THR A 68 -22.27 10.63 5.69
CA THR A 68 -21.30 9.70 6.29
C THR A 68 -20.13 10.46 6.94
N THR A 69 -19.19 9.73 7.53
CA THR A 69 -17.91 10.27 8.00
C THR A 69 -16.79 9.57 7.23
N ILE A 70 -15.79 10.34 6.83
CA ILE A 70 -14.57 9.81 6.20
C ILE A 70 -13.32 10.16 7.01
N CYS A 71 -12.24 9.45 6.75
CA CYS A 71 -10.90 9.88 7.14
C CYS A 71 -9.92 9.58 6.00
N ILE A 72 -8.96 10.50 5.82
CA ILE A 72 -7.94 10.43 4.78
C ILE A 72 -6.57 10.37 5.46
N THR A 73 -5.74 9.39 5.12
CA THR A 73 -4.41 9.18 5.72
C THR A 73 -3.39 8.78 4.65
N GLY A 74 -2.14 8.52 5.06
CA GLY A 74 -1.04 8.22 4.15
C GLY A 74 -0.50 9.50 3.51
N ALA A 75 -0.12 9.41 2.23
CA ALA A 75 0.38 10.52 1.45
C ALA A 75 -0.57 11.73 1.49
N ASP A 76 -0.01 12.91 1.74
CA ASP A 76 -0.77 14.15 1.62
C ASP A 76 -0.89 14.53 0.14
N MET A 77 -2.08 14.30 -0.40
CA MET A 77 -2.48 14.63 -1.76
C MET A 77 -3.30 15.93 -1.82
N SER A 78 -3.18 16.80 -0.80
CA SER A 78 -3.95 18.04 -0.66
C SER A 78 -5.45 17.81 -0.84
N PRO A 79 -6.11 17.03 0.06
CA PRO A 79 -7.53 16.73 -0.05
C PRO A 79 -8.39 17.99 0.08
N LEU A 80 -9.48 18.03 -0.68
CA LEU A 80 -10.43 19.13 -0.72
C LEU A 80 -11.84 18.58 -0.53
N LYS A 81 -12.65 19.27 0.27
CA LYS A 81 -14.11 19.10 0.34
C LYS A 81 -14.76 20.32 -0.27
N ASN A 82 -15.48 20.15 -1.38
CA ASN A 82 -16.10 21.26 -2.12
C ASN A 82 -15.13 22.43 -2.35
N LEU A 83 -13.89 22.11 -2.76
CA LEU A 83 -12.78 23.06 -2.99
C LEU A 83 -12.17 23.70 -1.73
N VAL A 84 -12.62 23.33 -0.53
CA VAL A 84 -12.03 23.78 0.73
C VAL A 84 -11.06 22.71 1.25
N SER A 85 -9.87 23.14 1.68
CA SER A 85 -8.82 22.24 2.19
C SER A 85 -9.27 21.41 3.38
N LEU A 86 -8.99 20.11 3.31
CA LEU A 86 -9.09 19.17 4.41
C LEU A 86 -7.70 18.84 4.96
N LYS A 87 -7.65 18.48 6.24
CA LYS A 87 -6.45 17.90 6.84
C LYS A 87 -6.52 16.38 6.77
N ASN A 88 -5.40 15.75 6.40
CA ASN A 88 -5.22 14.32 6.66
C ASN A 88 -5.39 14.02 8.16
N ASN A 89 -5.58 12.74 8.48
CA ASN A 89 -5.62 12.23 9.85
C ASN A 89 -6.71 12.85 10.72
N THR A 90 -7.78 13.35 10.10
CA THR A 90 -8.90 14.01 10.78
C THR A 90 -10.23 13.44 10.29
N PRO A 91 -11.10 12.92 11.17
CA PRO A 91 -12.46 12.56 10.82
C PRO A 91 -13.20 13.77 10.24
N THR A 92 -13.84 13.59 9.08
CA THR A 92 -14.55 14.65 8.36
C THR A 92 -15.97 14.21 8.09
N LEU A 93 -16.95 15.01 8.54
CA LEU A 93 -18.36 14.80 8.23
C LEU A 93 -18.63 15.16 6.76
N ILE A 94 -19.34 14.26 6.09
CA ILE A 94 -19.75 14.36 4.70
C ILE A 94 -21.28 14.36 4.65
N LYS A 95 -21.82 15.29 3.87
CA LYS A 95 -23.25 15.39 3.55
C LYS A 95 -23.48 14.91 2.12
N SER A 96 -24.67 14.41 1.86
CA SER A 96 -25.10 14.12 0.49
C SER A 96 -24.94 15.36 -0.39
N GLY A 97 -24.30 15.20 -1.54
CA GLY A 97 -23.93 16.27 -2.48
C GLY A 97 -22.47 16.76 -2.33
N ASP A 98 -21.79 16.44 -1.24
CA ASP A 98 -20.39 16.83 -1.05
C ASP A 98 -19.46 16.09 -2.03
N VAL A 99 -18.46 16.81 -2.51
CA VAL A 99 -17.41 16.30 -3.39
C VAL A 99 -16.07 16.32 -2.67
N ILE A 100 -15.40 15.17 -2.66
CA ILE A 100 -14.00 15.05 -2.25
C ILE A 100 -13.12 14.99 -3.48
N SER A 101 -12.09 15.83 -3.53
CA SER A 101 -11.09 15.85 -4.59
C SER A 101 -9.69 16.01 -4.00
N PHE A 102 -8.66 15.85 -4.83
CA PHE A 102 -7.26 15.92 -4.42
C PHE A 102 -6.49 16.85 -5.35
N GLY A 103 -5.59 17.63 -4.75
CA GLY A 103 -4.71 18.56 -5.43
C GLY A 103 -3.31 17.98 -5.65
N LYS A 104 -2.31 18.83 -5.45
CA LYS A 104 -0.89 18.45 -5.59
C LYS A 104 -0.45 17.61 -4.39
N ARG A 105 0.27 16.53 -4.66
CA ARG A 105 0.93 15.72 -3.64
C ARG A 105 2.12 16.46 -3.02
N SER A 106 2.16 16.56 -1.69
CA SER A 106 3.20 17.25 -0.91
C SER A 106 4.20 16.27 -0.27
N GLY A 107 3.80 15.01 -0.05
CA GLY A 107 4.66 13.96 0.52
C GLY A 107 4.02 12.56 0.43
N GLY A 108 4.84 11.51 0.59
CA GLY A 108 4.43 10.10 0.42
C GLY A 108 4.02 9.76 -1.03
N PHE A 109 3.42 8.59 -1.26
CA PHE A 109 2.99 8.15 -2.58
C PHE A 109 1.58 7.53 -2.62
N ARG A 110 1.14 6.88 -1.54
CA ARG A 110 -0.16 6.23 -1.43
C ARG A 110 -1.03 6.85 -0.34
N CYS A 111 -2.24 7.22 -0.72
CA CYS A 111 -3.25 7.83 0.15
C CYS A 111 -4.40 6.85 0.36
N TYR A 112 -4.97 6.83 1.56
CA TYR A 112 -6.07 5.94 1.94
C TYR A 112 -7.26 6.77 2.36
N LEU A 113 -8.43 6.48 1.80
CA LEU A 113 -9.70 7.05 2.23
C LEU A 113 -10.57 5.95 2.85
N ALA A 114 -10.83 6.07 4.14
CA ALA A 114 -11.81 5.27 4.85
C ALA A 114 -13.14 6.00 4.91
N VAL A 115 -14.23 5.22 4.89
CA VAL A 115 -15.61 5.68 5.10
C VAL A 115 -16.19 4.90 6.26
N LEU A 116 -17.06 5.51 7.07
CA LEU A 116 -17.63 4.82 8.23
C LEU A 116 -18.34 3.53 7.79
N GLY A 117 -17.98 2.41 8.44
CA GLY A 117 -18.44 1.07 8.12
C GLY A 117 -17.77 0.44 6.90
N GLY A 118 -16.78 1.08 6.27
CA GLY A 118 -16.06 0.56 5.12
C GLY A 118 -16.86 0.52 3.81
N PHE A 119 -16.14 0.35 2.69
CA PHE A 119 -16.75 0.16 1.38
C PHE A 119 -17.32 -1.26 1.21
N LYS A 120 -18.59 -1.35 0.77
CA LYS A 120 -19.35 -2.60 0.69
C LYS A 120 -19.31 -3.24 -0.71
N THR A 121 -18.12 -3.39 -1.28
CA THR A 121 -17.92 -4.11 -2.56
C THR A 121 -18.16 -5.63 -2.44
N GLU A 122 -17.90 -6.38 -3.51
CA GLU A 122 -17.94 -7.85 -3.44
C GLU A 122 -16.86 -8.41 -2.49
N LEU A 123 -17.18 -9.50 -1.78
CA LEU A 123 -16.21 -10.32 -1.06
C LEU A 123 -15.77 -11.48 -1.95
N VAL A 124 -14.52 -11.47 -2.38
CA VAL A 124 -13.92 -12.54 -3.18
C VAL A 124 -12.80 -13.18 -2.36
N MET A 125 -12.97 -14.46 -2.03
CA MET A 125 -12.03 -15.21 -1.17
C MET A 125 -11.81 -14.50 0.18
N ASN A 126 -12.92 -14.17 0.86
CA ASN A 126 -12.96 -13.50 2.17
C ASN A 126 -12.32 -12.09 2.21
N SER A 127 -12.10 -11.45 1.07
CA SER A 127 -11.51 -10.12 0.98
C SER A 127 -12.18 -9.25 -0.09
N ARG A 128 -12.19 -7.95 0.16
CA ARG A 128 -12.66 -6.88 -0.72
C ARG A 128 -11.53 -6.29 -1.58
N SER A 129 -10.28 -6.72 -1.38
CA SER A 129 -9.12 -6.22 -2.10
C SER A 129 -9.18 -6.49 -3.60
N MET A 130 -9.16 -5.45 -4.41
CA MET A 130 -9.10 -5.59 -5.86
C MET A 130 -7.74 -6.14 -6.28
N TYR A 131 -7.74 -7.21 -7.08
CA TYR A 131 -6.53 -7.81 -7.65
C TYR A 131 -6.81 -8.41 -9.02
N ASN A 132 -5.92 -8.14 -9.97
CA ASN A 132 -6.04 -8.65 -11.33
C ASN A 132 -6.04 -10.19 -11.33
N ASN A 133 -6.87 -10.81 -12.17
CA ASN A 133 -7.08 -12.27 -12.25
C ASN A 133 -7.89 -12.92 -11.12
N VAL A 134 -8.19 -12.22 -10.01
CA VAL A 134 -9.04 -12.75 -8.92
C VAL A 134 -10.38 -12.03 -8.85
N THR A 135 -10.38 -10.70 -9.00
CA THR A 135 -11.62 -9.91 -8.95
C THR A 135 -12.08 -9.50 -10.35
N ALA A 136 -13.40 -9.44 -10.56
CA ALA A 136 -13.98 -9.01 -11.84
C ALA A 136 -13.53 -7.60 -12.25
N GLN A 137 -13.34 -6.73 -11.26
CA GLN A 137 -12.76 -5.41 -11.41
C GLN A 137 -11.52 -5.29 -10.52
N HIS A 138 -10.40 -4.88 -11.12
CA HIS A 138 -9.11 -4.75 -10.42
C HIS A 138 -8.68 -3.30 -10.19
N LYS A 139 -9.46 -2.31 -10.67
CA LYS A 139 -9.27 -0.88 -10.42
C LYS A 139 -10.56 -0.10 -10.58
N LEU A 140 -10.69 1.01 -9.84
CA LEU A 140 -11.81 1.93 -9.96
C LEU A 140 -11.73 2.75 -11.26
N LYS A 141 -12.89 3.04 -11.84
CA LYS A 141 -13.08 3.81 -13.08
C LYS A 141 -14.14 4.89 -12.87
N LYS A 142 -14.14 5.89 -13.74
CA LYS A 142 -15.19 6.91 -13.77
C LYS A 142 -16.55 6.25 -13.96
N GLY A 143 -17.53 6.66 -13.16
CA GLY A 143 -18.90 6.14 -13.18
C GLY A 143 -19.14 5.01 -12.18
N ASP A 144 -18.09 4.44 -11.58
CA ASP A 144 -18.25 3.41 -10.55
C ASP A 144 -19.00 3.96 -9.35
N ARG A 145 -19.83 3.10 -8.77
CA ARG A 145 -20.74 3.42 -7.68
C ARG A 145 -20.51 2.45 -6.53
N LEU A 146 -19.96 2.96 -5.44
CA LEU A 146 -19.57 2.18 -4.28
C LEU A 146 -20.62 2.30 -3.18
N GLU A 147 -21.08 1.17 -2.69
CA GLU A 147 -21.99 1.12 -1.55
C GLU A 147 -21.22 1.37 -0.24
N VAL A 148 -21.84 2.14 0.65
CA VAL A 148 -21.31 2.50 1.97
C VAL A 148 -22.49 2.54 2.95
N LEU A 149 -22.24 2.37 4.24
CA LEU A 149 -23.29 2.51 5.25
C LEU A 149 -23.81 3.95 5.27
N LYS A 150 -25.14 4.10 5.28
CA LYS A 150 -25.79 5.37 5.58
C LYS A 150 -25.83 5.56 7.09
N ILE A 151 -25.38 6.72 7.56
CA ILE A 151 -25.50 7.08 8.97
C ILE A 151 -26.87 7.73 9.22
N ASN A 152 -27.57 7.29 10.28
CA ASN A 152 -28.84 7.87 10.72
C ASN A 152 -28.73 8.73 11.99
N SER A 153 -27.53 8.91 12.56
CA SER A 153 -27.33 9.67 13.80
C SER A 153 -25.94 10.31 13.88
N ASP A 154 -25.85 11.51 14.44
CA ASP A 154 -24.59 12.18 14.77
C ASP A 154 -23.81 11.37 15.83
N ARG A 155 -22.92 10.48 15.38
CA ARG A 155 -21.91 9.89 16.27
C ARG A 155 -20.92 10.98 16.63
N SER A 156 -20.91 11.38 17.91
CA SER A 156 -19.84 12.17 18.49
C SER A 156 -18.56 11.34 18.50
N TYR A 157 -17.61 11.68 17.62
CA TYR A 157 -16.26 11.16 17.72
C TYR A 157 -15.59 11.86 18.90
N LYS A 158 -15.18 11.09 19.91
CA LYS A 158 -14.32 11.61 20.97
C LYS A 158 -13.03 12.10 20.29
N ASN A 159 -12.63 13.34 20.58
CA ASN A 159 -11.43 14.00 20.06
C ASN A 159 -10.14 13.32 20.58
N ALA A 160 -9.94 12.04 20.27
CA ALA A 160 -8.66 11.38 20.49
C ALA A 160 -7.72 11.82 19.38
N THR A 161 -6.87 12.79 19.67
CA THR A 161 -5.82 13.23 18.75
C THR A 161 -4.73 12.17 18.74
N LEU A 162 -4.90 11.13 17.93
CA LEU A 162 -3.81 10.22 17.62
C LEU A 162 -2.86 10.93 16.65
N LYS A 163 -1.58 10.99 16.99
CA LYS A 163 -0.55 11.49 16.07
C LYS A 163 -0.05 10.31 15.23
N PHE A 164 -0.22 10.41 13.93
CA PHE A 164 0.47 9.55 12.98
C PHE A 164 1.76 10.23 12.55
N ASP A 165 2.89 9.57 12.76
CA ASP A 165 4.18 10.12 12.42
C ASP A 165 4.45 9.98 10.91
N THR A 166 4.11 11.01 10.16
CA THR A 166 4.38 11.06 8.72
C THR A 166 5.85 11.24 8.39
N SER A 167 6.72 11.51 9.37
CA SER A 167 8.18 11.60 9.14
C SER A 167 8.75 10.26 8.66
N LEU A 168 8.09 9.16 9.03
CA LEU A 168 8.41 7.80 8.58
C LEU A 168 8.41 7.65 7.06
N PHE A 169 7.66 8.47 6.32
CA PHE A 169 7.64 8.43 4.85
C PHE A 169 8.95 8.93 4.23
N ASN A 170 9.73 9.70 4.99
CA ASN A 170 11.02 10.22 4.58
C ASN A 170 12.19 9.38 5.10
N GLU A 171 11.91 8.25 5.77
CA GLU A 171 12.97 7.36 6.27
C GLU A 171 13.80 6.81 5.11
N ASN A 172 15.11 6.97 5.23
CA ASN A 172 16.05 6.50 4.21
C ASN A 172 16.47 5.06 4.46
N TYR A 173 16.20 4.50 5.64
CA TYR A 173 16.53 3.12 5.96
C TYR A 173 15.31 2.22 5.83
N ILE A 174 15.51 1.09 5.15
CA ILE A 174 14.55 0.00 5.05
C ILE A 174 15.10 -1.15 5.89
N ASP A 175 14.49 -1.36 7.06
CA ASP A 175 14.84 -2.44 7.99
C ASP A 175 14.58 -3.81 7.34
N VAL A 176 15.62 -4.66 7.36
CA VAL A 176 15.61 -6.00 6.76
C VAL A 176 16.26 -7.03 7.67
N PHE A 177 15.79 -8.27 7.57
CA PHE A 177 16.46 -9.46 8.09
C PHE A 177 17.25 -10.13 6.96
N LYS A 178 18.26 -10.93 7.33
CA LYS A 178 18.90 -11.85 6.39
C LYS A 178 17.85 -12.80 5.81
N GLY A 179 17.84 -12.92 4.49
CA GLY A 179 17.07 -13.96 3.82
C GLY A 179 17.78 -15.32 3.89
N PRO A 180 17.09 -16.42 3.56
CA PRO A 180 17.67 -17.76 3.67
C PRO A 180 18.93 -17.97 2.83
N GLU A 181 19.03 -17.28 1.69
CA GLU A 181 20.16 -17.38 0.78
C GLU A 181 21.19 -16.24 0.96
N PHE A 182 21.07 -15.42 2.01
CA PHE A 182 21.98 -14.29 2.23
C PHE A 182 23.42 -14.72 2.48
N ASP A 183 23.62 -15.72 3.33
CA ASP A 183 24.96 -16.18 3.72
C ASP A 183 25.67 -16.98 2.60
N LEU A 184 24.98 -17.26 1.48
CA LEU A 184 25.59 -17.82 0.28
C LEU A 184 26.29 -16.75 -0.58
N LEU A 185 25.97 -15.47 -0.36
CA LEU A 185 26.64 -14.36 -1.02
C LEU A 185 28.07 -14.20 -0.47
N SER A 186 29.00 -13.76 -1.32
CA SER A 186 30.33 -13.37 -0.90
C SER A 186 30.27 -12.19 0.10
N GLU A 187 31.29 -12.06 0.94
CA GLU A 187 31.39 -10.93 1.87
C GLU A 187 31.33 -9.57 1.15
N SER A 188 31.90 -9.49 -0.07
CA SER A 188 31.84 -8.26 -0.88
C SER A 188 30.42 -7.93 -1.33
N GLN A 189 29.62 -8.93 -1.72
CA GLN A 189 28.20 -8.75 -2.09
C GLN A 189 27.37 -8.37 -0.86
N GLN A 190 27.57 -9.03 0.27
CA GLN A 190 26.87 -8.71 1.52
C GLN A 190 27.14 -7.26 1.95
N ASN A 191 28.41 -6.84 1.91
CA ASN A 191 28.81 -5.47 2.21
C ASN A 191 28.19 -4.46 1.23
N LEU A 192 28.18 -4.77 -0.08
CA LEU A 192 27.58 -3.91 -1.09
C LEU A 192 26.07 -3.72 -0.84
N ILE A 193 25.35 -4.79 -0.50
CA ILE A 193 23.91 -4.74 -0.18
C ILE A 193 23.63 -3.87 1.06
N CYS A 194 24.50 -3.92 2.07
CA CYS A 194 24.27 -3.23 3.35
C CYS A 194 24.78 -1.77 3.37
N SER A 195 25.70 -1.42 2.47
CA SER A 195 26.33 -0.10 2.45
C SER A 195 25.90 0.78 1.29
N ASN A 196 25.43 0.20 0.17
CA ASN A 196 24.98 1.00 -0.96
C ASN A 196 23.60 1.61 -0.74
N GLU A 197 23.45 2.78 -1.34
CA GLU A 197 22.15 3.37 -1.60
C GLU A 197 21.54 2.77 -2.87
N PHE A 198 20.28 2.35 -2.76
CA PHE A 198 19.49 1.79 -3.86
C PHE A 198 18.43 2.78 -4.33
N THR A 199 18.23 2.83 -5.64
CA THR A 199 17.25 3.68 -6.32
C THR A 199 16.12 2.82 -6.87
N ILE A 200 14.88 3.23 -6.60
CA ILE A 200 13.69 2.58 -7.16
C ILE A 200 13.60 2.90 -8.65
N SER A 201 13.58 1.85 -9.50
CA SER A 201 13.43 2.00 -10.95
C SER A 201 11.99 2.39 -11.34
N ASP A 202 11.76 2.67 -12.62
CA ASP A 202 10.44 2.85 -13.20
C ASP A 202 9.60 1.56 -13.24
N ALA A 203 10.25 0.40 -13.22
CA ALA A 203 9.63 -0.91 -13.03
C ALA A 203 9.27 -1.15 -11.54
N ASN A 204 8.29 -0.38 -11.04
CA ASN A 204 7.70 -0.56 -9.72
C ASN A 204 6.17 -0.55 -9.77
N ASN A 205 5.56 -1.51 -9.09
CA ASN A 205 4.11 -1.60 -8.94
C ASN A 205 3.75 -2.36 -7.63
N ARG A 206 2.48 -2.74 -7.47
CA ARG A 206 2.03 -3.47 -6.27
C ARG A 206 2.56 -4.90 -6.17
N MET A 207 3.08 -5.49 -7.26
CA MET A 207 3.70 -6.82 -7.23
C MET A 207 5.12 -6.75 -6.69
N ALA A 208 5.93 -5.82 -7.21
CA ALA A 208 7.33 -5.69 -6.84
C ALA A 208 7.93 -4.34 -7.23
N TYR A 209 9.04 -4.01 -6.57
CA TYR A 209 9.89 -2.86 -6.87
C TYR A 209 11.24 -3.38 -7.37
N GLN A 210 11.62 -3.06 -8.60
CA GLN A 210 12.98 -3.33 -9.10
C GLN A 210 13.91 -2.18 -8.73
N LEU A 211 15.13 -2.51 -8.31
CA LEU A 211 16.17 -1.54 -7.96
C LEU A 211 17.17 -1.36 -9.11
N ILE A 212 17.69 -0.14 -9.28
CA ILE A 212 18.58 0.19 -10.41
C ILE A 212 19.99 -0.41 -10.21
N GLN A 213 20.55 -0.31 -9.01
CA GLN A 213 21.89 -0.78 -8.70
C GLN A 213 21.92 -2.31 -8.77
N LYS A 214 22.94 -2.82 -9.46
CA LYS A 214 23.15 -4.26 -9.64
C LYS A 214 24.20 -4.78 -8.68
N ILE A 215 23.99 -6.02 -8.24
CA ILE A 215 24.93 -6.82 -7.47
C ILE A 215 25.32 -7.99 -8.38
N SER A 216 26.62 -8.26 -8.59
CA SER A 216 27.02 -9.49 -9.31
C SER A 216 26.34 -10.68 -8.65
N ASN A 217 25.82 -11.64 -9.42
CA ASN A 217 25.19 -12.83 -8.88
C ASN A 217 25.80 -14.08 -9.50
N GLU A 218 26.39 -14.92 -8.65
CA GLU A 218 26.98 -16.21 -9.02
C GLU A 218 26.16 -17.37 -8.45
N LEU A 219 25.08 -17.07 -7.72
CA LEU A 219 24.18 -18.09 -7.17
C LEU A 219 23.31 -18.67 -8.26
N ASP A 220 23.16 -19.99 -8.23
CA ASP A 220 22.19 -20.71 -9.04
C ASP A 220 20.75 -20.33 -8.68
N ALA A 221 19.85 -20.53 -9.63
CA ALA A 221 18.42 -20.47 -9.34
C ALA A 221 18.05 -21.51 -8.28
N ILE A 222 17.16 -21.15 -7.36
CA ILE A 222 16.68 -22.06 -6.33
C ILE A 222 15.53 -22.91 -6.87
N ILE A 223 15.31 -24.07 -6.25
CA ILE A 223 14.04 -24.79 -6.42
C ILE A 223 12.92 -23.84 -6.01
N THR A 224 11.91 -23.72 -6.89
CA THR A 224 10.79 -22.80 -6.68
C THR A 224 10.19 -23.00 -5.30
N SER A 225 10.23 -21.93 -4.50
CA SER A 225 9.90 -21.95 -3.08
C SER A 225 8.94 -20.83 -2.74
N LEU A 226 8.29 -20.92 -1.58
CA LEU A 226 7.40 -19.88 -1.09
C LEU A 226 8.13 -18.54 -0.92
N VAL A 227 7.44 -17.48 -1.29
CA VAL A 227 7.86 -16.09 -1.07
C VAL A 227 6.72 -15.31 -0.44
N LEU A 228 7.08 -14.23 0.25
CA LEU A 228 6.13 -13.37 0.96
C LEU A 228 6.38 -11.90 0.57
N PRO A 229 5.41 -11.01 0.78
CA PRO A 229 5.66 -9.57 0.72
C PRO A 229 6.87 -9.21 1.58
N GLY A 230 7.73 -8.33 1.05
CA GLY A 230 9.00 -7.94 1.66
C GLY A 230 10.18 -8.85 1.33
N THR A 231 9.99 -10.01 0.71
CA THR A 231 11.13 -10.82 0.23
C THR A 231 11.91 -10.03 -0.83
N VAL A 232 13.23 -9.94 -0.68
CA VAL A 232 14.13 -9.34 -1.67
C VAL A 232 14.83 -10.46 -2.43
N GLN A 233 14.54 -10.54 -3.72
CA GLN A 233 15.12 -11.53 -4.61
C GLN A 233 16.29 -10.96 -5.40
N LEU A 234 17.36 -11.73 -5.56
CA LEU A 234 18.47 -11.40 -6.44
C LEU A 234 18.34 -12.20 -7.74
N THR A 235 18.18 -11.49 -8.86
CA THR A 235 18.04 -12.13 -10.18
C THR A 235 19.40 -12.54 -10.77
N PRO A 236 19.43 -13.43 -11.80
CA PRO A 236 20.66 -13.74 -12.54
C PRO A 236 21.34 -12.52 -13.16
N ALA A 237 20.57 -11.49 -13.53
CA ALA A 237 21.09 -10.23 -14.08
C ALA A 237 21.64 -9.27 -13.00
N GLY A 238 21.65 -9.69 -11.73
CA GLY A 238 22.13 -8.92 -10.60
C GLY A 238 21.15 -7.86 -10.08
N ILE A 239 19.91 -7.85 -10.56
CA ILE A 239 18.88 -6.90 -10.13
C ILE A 239 18.25 -7.41 -8.84
N LEU A 240 18.17 -6.54 -7.84
CA LEU A 240 17.38 -6.77 -6.63
C LEU A 240 15.91 -6.39 -6.88
N ILE A 241 15.01 -7.31 -6.52
CA ILE A 241 13.56 -7.14 -6.66
C ILE A 241 12.94 -7.30 -5.27
N VAL A 242 12.31 -6.24 -4.77
CA VAL A 242 11.58 -6.27 -3.49
C VAL A 242 10.13 -6.63 -3.79
N LEU A 243 9.68 -7.80 -3.33
CA LEU A 243 8.31 -8.26 -3.50
C LEU A 243 7.35 -7.47 -2.60
N MET A 244 6.18 -7.12 -3.13
CA MET A 244 5.16 -6.30 -2.47
C MET A 244 3.84 -7.06 -2.33
N ARG A 245 2.74 -6.40 -1.97
CA ARG A 245 1.49 -7.07 -1.54
C ARG A 245 0.83 -7.96 -2.58
N ASP A 246 1.02 -7.66 -3.87
CA ASP A 246 0.47 -8.45 -4.98
C ASP A 246 1.50 -9.42 -5.57
N CYS A 247 2.60 -9.70 -4.88
CA CYS A 247 3.64 -10.61 -5.39
C CYS A 247 3.11 -12.03 -5.59
N GLN A 248 3.76 -12.77 -6.49
CA GLN A 248 3.53 -14.21 -6.64
C GLN A 248 3.71 -14.96 -5.32
N THR A 249 3.11 -16.15 -5.20
CA THR A 249 3.20 -16.99 -3.99
C THR A 249 4.47 -17.81 -3.93
N THR A 250 5.11 -18.05 -5.08
CA THR A 250 6.35 -18.83 -5.20
C THR A 250 7.34 -18.16 -6.13
N GLY A 251 8.65 -18.33 -5.90
CA GLY A 251 9.71 -17.81 -6.78
C GLY A 251 10.93 -18.72 -6.82
N GLY A 252 11.69 -18.63 -7.92
CA GLY A 252 12.91 -19.43 -8.16
C GLY A 252 14.22 -18.64 -8.04
N TYR A 253 14.17 -17.39 -7.56
CA TYR A 253 15.37 -16.58 -7.35
C TYR A 253 15.83 -16.60 -5.89
N PRO A 254 17.15 -16.59 -5.62
CA PRO A 254 17.71 -16.45 -4.28
C PRO A 254 17.06 -15.31 -3.50
N ARG A 255 16.63 -15.59 -2.27
CA ARG A 255 15.95 -14.65 -1.37
C ARG A 255 17.01 -14.14 -0.39
N VAL A 256 17.61 -13.02 -0.74
CA VAL A 256 18.78 -12.50 -0.03
C VAL A 256 18.39 -11.67 1.18
N LEU A 257 17.23 -11.02 1.19
CA LEU A 257 16.75 -10.27 2.35
C LEU A 257 15.25 -10.47 2.55
N GLN A 258 14.77 -10.14 3.76
CA GLN A 258 13.35 -10.05 4.07
C GLN A 258 13.08 -8.73 4.80
N LEU A 259 12.26 -7.86 4.22
CA LEU A 259 11.83 -6.62 4.88
C LEU A 259 11.03 -6.94 6.14
N LYS A 260 11.23 -6.12 7.17
CA LYS A 260 10.30 -6.00 8.29
C LYS A 260 8.98 -5.44 7.79
N GLU A 261 7.87 -5.83 8.41
CA GLU A 261 6.52 -5.39 8.03
C GLU A 261 6.38 -3.85 7.97
N SER A 262 6.95 -3.13 8.94
CA SER A 262 6.95 -1.66 8.94
C SER A 262 7.76 -1.07 7.77
N ALA A 263 8.80 -1.76 7.31
CA ALA A 263 9.62 -1.32 6.19
C ALA A 263 8.89 -1.47 4.85
N ILE A 264 7.99 -2.46 4.71
CA ILE A 264 7.09 -2.57 3.56
C ILE A 264 6.19 -1.35 3.46
N ASN A 265 5.64 -0.88 4.60
CA ASN A 265 4.80 0.30 4.67
C ASN A 265 5.57 1.58 4.27
N ILE A 266 6.82 1.73 4.73
CA ILE A 266 7.70 2.85 4.35
C ILE A 266 7.99 2.81 2.84
N LEU A 267 8.37 1.65 2.30
CA LEU A 267 8.67 1.49 0.88
C LEU A 267 7.44 1.76 0.00
N ALA A 268 6.24 1.40 0.46
CA ALA A 268 4.99 1.72 -0.20
C ALA A 268 4.70 3.23 -0.32
N GLN A 269 5.37 4.08 0.47
CA GLN A 269 5.28 5.54 0.37
C GLN A 269 6.37 6.16 -0.49
N LYS A 270 7.32 5.36 -0.98
CA LYS A 270 8.34 5.79 -1.93
C LYS A 270 7.91 5.59 -3.39
N SER A 271 8.37 6.48 -4.26
CA SER A 271 8.12 6.48 -5.70
C SER A 271 9.41 6.29 -6.51
N THR A 272 9.27 6.13 -7.83
CA THR A 272 10.37 6.09 -8.80
C THR A 272 11.45 7.14 -8.52
N SER A 273 12.71 6.75 -8.71
CA SER A 273 13.92 7.55 -8.49
C SER A 273 14.21 7.94 -7.05
N GLN A 274 13.33 7.65 -6.09
CA GLN A 274 13.68 7.79 -4.68
C GLN A 274 14.64 6.70 -4.25
N ARG A 275 15.39 7.03 -3.21
CA ARG A 275 16.53 6.26 -2.75
C ARG A 275 16.36 5.81 -1.30
N PHE A 276 17.02 4.71 -0.94
CA PHE A 276 17.07 4.19 0.41
C PHE A 276 18.29 3.27 0.59
N LEU A 277 18.62 2.97 1.84
CA LEU A 277 19.62 1.98 2.23
C LEU A 277 18.93 0.83 2.96
N PHE A 278 19.42 -0.39 2.76
CA PHE A 278 19.01 -1.50 3.61
C PHE A 278 19.71 -1.41 4.96
N LYS A 279 18.97 -1.67 6.03
CA LYS A 279 19.51 -1.77 7.38
C LYS A 279 19.23 -3.16 7.94
N LEU A 280 20.28 -3.97 8.08
CA LEU A 280 20.15 -5.26 8.74
C LEU A 280 19.77 -5.06 10.21
N ILE A 281 18.73 -5.77 10.64
CA ILE A 281 18.27 -5.83 12.02
C ILE A 281 18.22 -7.29 12.46
N GLY A 282 18.79 -7.58 13.63
CA GLY A 282 18.93 -8.95 14.14
C GLY A 282 20.36 -9.46 14.06
#